data_AF-A0A0P9CG28-F1
#
_entry.id   AF-A0A0P9CG28-F1
#
_cell.length_a   1.000
_cell.length_b   1.000
_cell.length_c   1.000
_cell.angle_alpha   90.00
_cell.angle_beta   90.00
_cell.angle_gamma   90.00
#
_symmetry.space_group_name_H-M   'P 1'
#
loop_
_entity.id
_entity.type
_entity.pdbx_description
1 polymer ?
#
loop_
_entity_poly.entity_id
_entity_poly.type
_entity_poly.pdbx_seq_one_letter_code
_entity_poly.pdbx_strand_id
1 'polypeptide(L)'
;MHNGNKKGVSIVGCAINTNNHGDLVVRRSFVADEHCINNDAAWRSQMLCDFLNDVGETLLEFKGEDCVNYPLQINEPIVEPFDNDESLHPQVFVKFSAIIAGRKELN
;
A
#
# COMPACT_ATOMS: atom_id res chain seq x y z
N MET A 1 18.45 6.72 27.47
CA MET A 1 18.59 6.14 26.12
C MET A 1 17.86 4.80 26.10
N HIS A 2 16.62 4.77 25.61
CA HIS A 2 15.89 3.51 25.38
C HIS A 2 16.01 3.17 23.89
N ASN A 3 16.97 2.32 23.54
CA ASN A 3 16.98 1.64 22.24
C ASN A 3 16.04 0.43 22.35
N GLY A 4 14.74 0.71 22.37
CA GLY A 4 13.74 -0.33 22.10
C GLY A 4 13.85 -0.66 20.61
N ASN A 5 14.13 -1.92 20.28
CA ASN A 5 14.02 -2.45 18.93
C ASN A 5 12.63 -2.11 18.37
N LYS A 6 12.53 -1.01 17.61
CA LYS A 6 11.36 -0.76 16.76
C LYS A 6 11.46 -1.75 15.61
N LYS A 7 10.92 -2.96 15.78
CA LYS A 7 10.65 -3.90 14.68
C LYS A 7 9.47 -3.35 13.86
N GLY A 8 9.69 -2.19 13.23
CA GLY A 8 8.62 -1.32 12.75
C GLY A 8 7.83 -1.85 11.55
N VAL A 9 8.39 -2.78 10.77
CA VAL A 9 7.70 -3.49 9.67
C VAL A 9 8.43 -4.81 9.44
N SER A 10 7.71 -5.95 9.37
CA SER A 10 8.35 -7.28 9.23
C SER A 10 8.19 -7.91 7.85
N ILE A 11 7.14 -7.57 7.10
CA ILE A 11 6.86 -8.12 5.77
C ILE A 11 6.31 -6.98 4.92
N VAL A 12 6.80 -6.83 3.69
CA VAL A 12 6.25 -5.89 2.69
C VAL A 12 6.01 -6.67 1.40
N GLY A 13 4.78 -6.64 0.89
CA GLY A 13 4.42 -7.21 -0.40
C GLY A 13 3.82 -6.15 -1.32
N CYS A 14 4.30 -6.09 -2.56
CA CYS A 14 3.72 -5.27 -3.63
C CYS A 14 3.24 -6.20 -4.75
N ALA A 15 2.05 -5.94 -5.29
CA ALA A 15 1.49 -6.72 -6.39
C ALA A 15 0.68 -5.81 -7.33
N ILE A 16 0.89 -5.98 -8.64
CA ILE A 16 0.15 -5.32 -9.70
C ILE A 16 -0.55 -6.40 -10.51
N ASN A 17 -1.88 -6.34 -10.60
CA ASN A 17 -2.71 -7.32 -11.31
C ASN A 17 -3.74 -6.62 -12.17
N THR A 18 -4.30 -7.33 -13.15
CA THR A 18 -5.43 -6.83 -13.96
C THR A 18 -6.73 -7.48 -13.48
N ASN A 19 -7.81 -6.70 -13.35
CA ASN A 19 -9.14 -7.25 -13.03
C ASN A 19 -9.90 -7.69 -14.31
N ASN A 20 -11.10 -8.24 -14.16
CA ASN A 20 -11.93 -8.69 -15.30
C ASN A 20 -12.40 -7.55 -16.24
N HIS A 21 -12.31 -6.29 -15.80
CA HIS A 21 -12.64 -5.12 -16.60
C HIS A 21 -11.44 -4.63 -17.44
N GLY A 22 -10.24 -5.14 -17.15
CA GLY A 22 -8.99 -4.71 -17.76
C GLY A 22 -8.28 -3.60 -16.99
N ASP A 23 -8.77 -3.24 -15.80
CA ASP A 23 -8.15 -2.22 -14.95
C ASP A 23 -6.94 -2.80 -14.23
N LEU A 24 -5.92 -1.97 -14.02
CA LEU A 24 -4.81 -2.32 -13.15
C LEU A 24 -5.19 -2.10 -11.69
N VAL A 25 -4.90 -3.09 -10.86
CA VAL A 25 -5.08 -3.05 -9.42
C VAL A 25 -3.72 -3.16 -8.75
N VAL A 26 -3.27 -2.05 -8.20
CA VAL A 26 -2.01 -1.94 -7.47
C VAL A 26 -2.30 -2.19 -6.00
N ARG A 27 -1.54 -3.08 -5.37
CA ARG A 27 -1.69 -3.42 -3.96
C ARG A 27 -0.35 -3.39 -3.26
N ARG A 28 -0.36 -2.85 -2.04
CA ARG A 28 0.77 -2.92 -1.11
C ARG A 28 0.28 -3.41 0.23
N SER A 29 1.03 -4.30 0.86
CA SER A 29 0.67 -4.83 2.17
C SER A 29 1.87 -4.97 3.07
N PHE A 30 1.66 -4.83 4.37
CA PHE A 30 2.72 -5.01 5.36
C PHE A 30 2.19 -5.38 6.74
N VAL A 31 3.05 -5.99 7.55
CA VAL A 31 2.82 -6.22 8.98
C VAL A 31 3.49 -5.10 9.78
N ALA A 32 2.73 -4.45 10.65
CA ALA A 32 3.21 -3.40 11.53
C ALA A 32 2.68 -3.59 12.96
N ASP A 33 3.35 -2.98 13.94
CA ASP A 33 2.85 -2.94 15.30
C ASP A 33 1.58 -2.08 15.36
N GLU A 34 0.54 -2.57 16.05
CA GLU A 34 -0.75 -1.88 16.16
C GLU A 34 -0.61 -0.45 16.71
N HIS A 35 0.34 -0.26 17.64
CA HIS A 35 0.62 1.05 18.22
C HIS A 35 1.06 2.09 17.18
N CYS A 36 1.83 1.68 16.18
CA CYS A 36 2.28 2.57 15.11
C CYS A 36 1.10 3.04 14.24
N ILE A 37 0.17 2.14 13.91
CA ILE A 37 -1.03 2.51 13.15
C ILE A 37 -1.88 3.52 13.91
N ASN A 38 -2.09 3.30 15.20
CA ASN A 38 -3.04 4.11 15.96
C ASN A 38 -2.46 5.43 16.47
N ASN A 39 -1.14 5.50 16.70
CA ASN A 39 -0.52 6.63 17.43
C ASN A 39 0.59 7.35 16.65
N ASP A 40 1.08 6.82 15.54
CA ASP A 40 2.15 7.44 14.75
C ASP A 40 1.61 8.00 13.43
N ALA A 41 1.18 9.27 13.46
CA ALA A 41 0.68 9.96 12.28
C ALA A 41 1.75 10.16 11.19
N ALA A 42 3.01 10.38 11.58
CA ALA A 42 4.11 10.57 10.62
C ALA A 42 4.38 9.26 9.87
N TRP A 43 4.41 8.14 10.59
CA TRP A 43 4.57 6.82 9.99
C TRP A 43 3.42 6.49 9.03
N ARG A 44 2.16 6.76 9.42
CA ARG A 44 1.00 6.52 8.53
C ARG A 44 1.10 7.32 7.23
N SER A 45 1.45 8.60 7.35
CA SER A 45 1.65 9.47 6.17
C SER A 45 2.76 8.95 5.29
N GLN A 46 3.89 8.51 5.85
CA GLN A 46 4.99 7.94 5.07
C GLN A 46 4.55 6.69 4.30
N MET A 47 3.86 5.74 4.95
CA MET A 47 3.41 4.51 4.29
C MET A 47 2.40 4.78 3.18
N LEU A 48 1.53 5.78 3.35
CA LEU A 48 0.61 6.22 2.30
C LEU A 48 1.37 6.87 1.14
N CYS A 49 2.33 7.75 1.41
CA CYS A 49 3.17 8.37 0.38
C CYS A 49 3.95 7.33 -0.43
N ASP A 50 4.54 6.34 0.24
CA ASP A 50 5.27 5.26 -0.42
C ASP A 50 4.36 4.45 -1.35
N PHE A 51 3.13 4.14 -0.89
CA PHE A 51 2.12 3.48 -1.73
C PHE A 51 1.71 4.36 -2.92
N LEU A 52 1.49 5.64 -2.72
CA LEU A 52 1.14 6.58 -3.78
C LEU A 52 2.24 6.73 -4.83
N ASN A 53 3.51 6.66 -4.42
CA ASN A 53 4.63 6.65 -5.34
C ASN A 53 4.60 5.41 -6.25
N ASP A 54 4.44 4.21 -5.69
CA ASP A 54 4.32 2.97 -6.48
C ASP A 54 3.17 3.05 -7.48
N VAL A 55 2.04 3.62 -7.06
CA VAL A 55 0.86 3.81 -7.91
C VAL A 55 1.11 4.84 -9.00
N GLY A 56 1.80 5.94 -8.69
CA GLY A 56 2.17 6.97 -9.65
C GLY A 56 3.13 6.45 -10.72
N GLU A 57 4.14 5.67 -10.33
CA GLU A 57 5.05 5.00 -11.27
C GLU A 57 4.27 4.04 -12.18
N THR A 58 3.41 3.19 -11.60
CA THR A 58 2.58 2.26 -12.38
C THR A 58 1.64 3.00 -13.34
N LEU A 59 1.05 4.12 -12.90
CA LEU A 59 0.17 4.94 -13.73
C LEU A 59 0.93 5.56 -14.91
N LEU A 60 2.13 6.10 -14.65
CA LEU A 60 2.98 6.69 -15.68
C LEU A 60 3.40 5.64 -16.71
N GLU A 61 3.77 4.44 -16.27
CA GLU A 61 4.10 3.33 -17.18
C GLU A 61 2.90 2.90 -18.03
N PHE A 62 1.68 2.96 -17.47
CA PHE A 62 0.48 2.47 -18.13
C PHE A 62 -0.20 3.51 -19.04
N LYS A 63 -0.19 4.79 -18.66
CA LYS A 63 -0.87 5.88 -19.38
C LYS A 63 0.09 6.87 -20.04
N GLY A 64 1.39 6.78 -19.78
CA GLY A 64 2.35 7.76 -20.28
C GLY A 64 2.02 9.16 -19.79
N GLU A 65 2.18 10.16 -20.66
CA GLU A 65 1.97 11.58 -20.33
C GLU A 65 0.52 11.91 -19.95
N ASP A 66 -0.45 11.08 -20.34
CA ASP A 66 -1.86 11.24 -19.97
C ASP A 66 -2.14 10.96 -18.48
N CYS A 67 -1.15 10.45 -17.74
CA CYS A 67 -1.27 10.11 -16.33
C CYS A 67 -1.71 11.30 -15.45
N VAL A 68 -1.31 12.53 -15.81
CA VAL A 68 -1.56 13.75 -15.02
C VAL A 68 -3.05 14.05 -14.86
N ASN A 69 -3.85 13.69 -15.85
CA ASN A 69 -5.29 13.93 -15.85
C ASN A 69 -6.09 12.66 -15.52
N TYR A 70 -5.40 11.57 -15.18
CA TYR A 70 -6.05 10.28 -15.00
C TYR A 70 -6.68 10.17 -13.60
N PRO A 71 -7.99 9.92 -13.49
CA PRO A 71 -8.63 9.78 -12.20
C PRO A 71 -8.16 8.50 -11.53
N LEU A 72 -7.66 8.63 -10.30
CA LEU A 72 -7.11 7.52 -9.54
C LEU A 72 -8.02 7.19 -8.37
N GLN A 73 -8.48 5.93 -8.31
CA GLN A 73 -9.35 5.47 -7.23
C GLN A 73 -8.50 4.79 -6.16
N ILE A 74 -8.36 5.45 -5.00
CA ILE A 74 -7.63 4.92 -3.84
C ILE A 74 -8.67 4.41 -2.85
N ASN A 75 -8.55 3.14 -2.48
CA ASN A 75 -9.41 2.57 -1.44
C ASN A 75 -8.87 2.91 -0.06
N GLU A 76 -9.76 3.00 0.92
CA GLU A 76 -9.36 3.08 2.32
C GLU A 76 -8.51 1.85 2.69
N PRO A 77 -7.42 2.04 3.46
CA PRO A 77 -6.59 0.93 3.89
C PRO A 77 -7.37 -0.03 4.78
N ILE A 78 -7.23 -1.33 4.51
CA ILE A 78 -7.79 -2.38 5.36
C ILE A 78 -6.75 -2.74 6.40
N VAL A 79 -7.15 -2.77 7.68
CA VAL A 79 -6.30 -3.15 8.82
C VAL A 79 -6.94 -4.36 9.50
N GLU A 80 -6.22 -5.46 9.54
CA GLU A 80 -6.68 -6.72 10.13
C GLU A 80 -5.71 -7.18 11.24
N PRO A 81 -6.19 -7.84 12.30
CA PRO A 81 -5.30 -8.46 13.28
C PRO A 81 -4.34 -9.45 12.59
N PHE A 82 -3.07 -9.43 12.98
CA PHE A 82 -2.07 -10.37 12.51
C PHE A 82 -1.51 -11.14 13.70
N ASP A 83 -1.84 -12.43 13.75
CA ASP A 83 -1.38 -13.30 14.82
C ASP A 83 0.06 -13.73 14.53
N ASN A 84 0.98 -13.24 15.36
CA ASN A 84 2.39 -13.56 15.27
C ASN A 84 2.90 -13.96 16.65
N ASP A 85 2.99 -15.27 16.87
CA ASP A 85 3.43 -15.88 18.12
C ASP A 85 4.84 -15.44 18.55
N GLU A 86 5.63 -14.86 17.64
CA GLU A 86 7.00 -14.40 17.90
C GLU A 86 7.09 -12.91 18.31
N SER A 87 5.98 -12.16 18.26
CA SER A 87 5.95 -10.73 18.60
C SER A 87 5.55 -10.48 20.06
N LEU A 88 6.27 -9.57 20.72
CA LEU A 88 5.93 -9.10 22.08
C LEU A 88 4.82 -8.03 22.08
N HIS A 89 4.40 -7.57 20.91
CA HIS A 89 3.37 -6.53 20.73
C HIS A 89 2.31 -6.99 19.73
N PRO A 90 1.02 -6.62 19.93
CA PRO A 90 -0.02 -6.86 18.94
C PRO A 90 0.38 -6.30 17.57
N GLN A 91 0.30 -7.16 16.55
CA GLN A 91 0.60 -6.79 15.19
C GLN A 91 -0.67 -6.78 14.35
N VAL A 92 -0.63 -5.97 13.30
CA VAL A 92 -1.71 -5.86 12.32
C VAL A 92 -1.16 -5.99 10.91
N PHE A 93 -1.97 -6.58 10.05
CA PHE A 93 -1.73 -6.64 8.61
C PHE A 93 -2.49 -5.51 7.94
N VAL A 94 -1.76 -4.63 7.26
CA VAL A 94 -2.32 -3.46 6.57
C VAL A 94 -2.26 -3.71 5.07
N LYS A 95 -3.35 -3.40 4.37
CA LYS A 95 -3.49 -3.55 2.92
C LYS A 95 -3.93 -2.23 2.30
N PHE A 96 -3.09 -1.68 1.44
CA PHE A 96 -3.44 -0.59 0.52
C PHE A 96 -3.84 -1.16 -0.84
N SER A 97 -4.79 -0.49 -1.50
CA SER A 97 -5.12 -0.80 -2.89
C SER A 97 -5.59 0.44 -3.65
N ALA A 98 -5.25 0.48 -4.93
CA ALA A 98 -5.69 1.50 -5.86
C ALA A 98 -6.05 0.85 -7.20
N ILE A 99 -7.00 1.47 -7.88
CA ILE A 99 -7.49 1.05 -9.20
C ILE A 99 -7.11 2.13 -10.20
N ILE A 100 -6.37 1.74 -11.22
CA ILE A 100 -6.10 2.53 -12.42
C ILE A 100 -7.00 1.96 -13.50
N ALA A 101 -8.06 2.69 -13.83
CA ALA A 101 -9.05 2.25 -14.78
C ALA A 101 -8.50 2.13 -16.22
N GLY A 102 -9.20 1.32 -17.01
CA GLY A 102 -9.06 1.25 -18.46
C GLY A 102 -8.14 0.13 -18.95
N ARG A 103 -8.46 -0.37 -20.13
CA ARG A 103 -7.63 -1.37 -20.85
C ARG A 103 -6.38 -0.69 -21.38
N LYS A 104 -5.24 -1.38 -21.36
CA LYS A 104 -4.16 -1.07 -22.30
C LYS A 104 -4.75 -1.34 -23.68
N GLU A 105 -5.07 -0.30 -24.43
CA GLU A 105 -5.33 -0.51 -25.86
C GLU A 105 -4.00 -1.01 -26.43
N LEU A 106 -3.96 -2.30 -26.74
CA LEU A 106 -2.91 -2.87 -27.55
C LEU A 106 -3.13 -2.29 -28.96
N ASN A 107 -2.51 -1.15 -29.23
CA ASN A 107 -2.28 -0.70 -30.60
C ASN A 107 -1.48 -1.75 -31.36
#